data_AF-A0A0R3LSG4-F1
#
_entry.id   AF-A0A0R3LSG4-F1
#
_cell.length_a   1.000
_cell.length_b   1.000
_cell.length_c   1.000
_cell.angle_alpha   90.00
_cell.angle_beta   90.00
_cell.angle_gamma   90.00
#
_symmetry.space_group_name_H-M   'P 1'
#
loop_
_entity.id
_entity.type
_entity.pdbx_description
1 polymer ?
#
loop_
_entity_poly.entity_id
_entity_poly.type
_entity_poly.pdbx_seq_one_letter_code
_entity_poly.pdbx_strand_id
1 'polypeptide(L)'
;MGAVDRTNDKSLQQHRSKQLYERASFFKRLAIGAADPKFSAKLQALVDEYESEAARAKLEIEQPAAPQEPAYADGIAEHRSG
;
A
#
# COMPACT_ATOMS: atom_id res chain seq x y z
N MET A 1 -9.56 -22.93 10.86
CA MET A 1 -9.95 -22.13 9.67
C MET A 1 -8.94 -20.98 9.42
N GLY A 2 -7.62 -21.20 9.44
CA GLY A 2 -6.63 -20.10 9.53
C GLY A 2 -5.58 -19.98 8.41
N ALA A 3 -5.56 -20.90 7.44
CA ALA A 3 -4.53 -20.91 6.39
C ALA A 3 -4.95 -20.17 5.10
N VAL A 4 -6.25 -20.18 4.79
CA VAL A 4 -6.79 -19.64 3.52
C VAL A 4 -6.80 -18.12 3.50
N ASP A 5 -7.03 -17.50 4.66
CA ASP A 5 -7.09 -16.05 4.82
C ASP A 5 -5.72 -15.40 4.56
N ARG A 6 -4.66 -16.01 5.11
CA ARG A 6 -3.28 -15.54 4.95
C ARG A 6 -2.73 -15.69 3.53
N THR A 7 -3.19 -16.69 2.77
CA THR A 7 -2.80 -16.86 1.37
C THR A 7 -3.50 -15.86 0.46
N ASN A 8 -4.75 -15.51 0.76
CA ASN A 8 -5.50 -14.52 -0.01
C ASN A 8 -4.93 -13.10 0.21
N ASP A 9 -4.57 -12.76 1.45
CA ASP A 9 -3.97 -11.48 1.80
C ASP A 9 -2.62 -11.25 1.10
N LYS A 10 -1.75 -12.26 1.10
CA LYS A 10 -0.48 -12.23 0.35
C LYS A 10 -0.68 -12.09 -1.16
N SER A 11 -1.66 -12.79 -1.73
CA SER A 11 -1.96 -12.69 -3.16
C SER A 11 -2.48 -11.29 -3.52
N LEU A 12 -3.30 -10.69 -2.66
CA LEU A 12 -3.81 -9.33 -2.85
C LEU A 12 -2.68 -8.29 -2.76
N GLN A 13 -1.77 -8.42 -1.79
CA GLN A 13 -0.61 -7.52 -1.66
C GLN A 13 0.37 -7.66 -2.83
N GLN A 14 0.60 -8.89 -3.33
CA GLN A 14 1.39 -9.11 -4.55
C GLN A 14 0.76 -8.45 -5.77
N HIS A 15 -0.56 -8.61 -5.93
CA HIS A 15 -1.30 -7.97 -7.01
C HIS A 15 -1.21 -6.44 -6.91
N ARG A 16 -1.37 -5.88 -5.71
CA ARG A 16 -1.29 -4.44 -5.46
C ARG A 16 0.10 -3.87 -5.76
N SER A 17 1.16 -4.51 -5.25
CA SER A 17 2.55 -4.06 -5.53
C SER A 17 2.86 -4.08 -7.03
N LYS A 18 2.40 -5.10 -7.76
CA LYS A 18 2.54 -5.16 -9.22
C LYS A 18 1.83 -4.00 -9.92
N GLN A 19 0.58 -3.72 -9.56
CA GLN A 19 -0.18 -2.60 -10.14
C GLN A 19 0.50 -1.24 -9.88
N LEU A 20 1.09 -1.06 -8.70
CA LEU A 20 1.82 0.16 -8.36
C LEU A 20 3.08 0.32 -9.22
N TYR A 21 3.87 -0.75 -9.41
CA TYR A 21 5.03 -0.72 -10.32
C TYR A 21 4.63 -0.47 -11.78
N GLU A 22 3.50 -1.03 -12.24
CA GLU A 22 2.99 -0.77 -13.59
C GLU A 22 2.61 0.71 -13.78
N ARG A 23 1.96 1.33 -12.78
CA ARG A 23 1.65 2.77 -12.79
C ARG A 23 2.91 3.62 -12.78
N ALA A 24 3.88 3.31 -11.92
CA ALA A 24 5.18 4.00 -11.92
C ALA A 24 5.86 3.92 -13.30
N SER A 25 5.86 2.74 -13.93
CA SER A 25 6.45 2.54 -15.25
C SER A 25 5.72 3.30 -16.37
N PHE A 26 4.40 3.47 -16.25
CA PHE A 26 3.63 4.33 -17.15
C PHE A 26 4.04 5.80 -17.01
N PHE A 27 4.11 6.32 -15.79
CA PHE A 27 4.50 7.71 -15.55
C PHE A 27 5.96 7.99 -15.91
N LYS A 28 6.88 7.03 -15.71
CA LYS A 28 8.27 7.14 -16.20
C LYS A 28 8.31 7.35 -17.72
N ARG A 29 7.57 6.54 -18.48
CA ARG A 29 7.48 6.68 -19.94
C ARG A 29 6.86 8.00 -20.37
N LEU A 30 5.81 8.45 -19.67
CA LEU A 30 5.19 9.74 -19.93
C LEU A 30 6.15 10.91 -19.66
N ALA A 31 6.96 10.83 -18.60
CA ALA A 31 7.93 11.85 -18.24
C ALA A 31 9.08 11.98 -19.26
N ILE A 32 9.52 10.86 -19.85
CA ILE A 32 10.53 10.84 -20.92
C ILE A 32 10.00 11.53 -22.19
N GLY A 33 8.73 11.34 -22.52
CA GLY A 33 8.09 11.95 -23.68
C GLY A 33 7.60 13.39 -23.47
N ALA A 34 7.66 13.90 -22.23
CA ALA A 34 7.18 15.24 -21.92
C ALA A 34 8.19 16.31 -22.34
N ALA A 35 7.74 17.25 -23.18
CA ALA A 35 8.55 18.37 -23.63
C ALA A 35 8.74 19.46 -22.55
N ASP A 36 7.84 19.53 -21.57
CA ASP A 36 7.92 20.51 -20.49
C ASP A 36 8.63 19.92 -19.26
N PRO A 37 9.78 20.47 -18.84
CA PRO A 37 10.57 19.91 -17.74
C PRO A 37 9.87 20.04 -16.38
N LYS A 38 8.98 21.03 -16.19
CA LYS A 38 8.20 21.16 -14.96
C LYS A 38 7.13 20.07 -14.87
N PHE A 39 6.54 19.70 -15.99
CA PHE A 39 5.61 18.60 -16.10
C PHE A 39 6.32 17.26 -15.88
N SER A 40 7.49 17.04 -16.50
CA SER A 40 8.31 15.86 -16.23
C SER A 40 8.68 15.71 -14.75
N ALA A 41 9.01 16.82 -14.07
CA ALA A 41 9.31 16.80 -12.64
C ALA A 41 8.11 16.37 -11.78
N LYS A 42 6.89 16.81 -12.11
CA LYS A 42 5.67 16.37 -11.43
C LYS A 42 5.39 14.89 -11.64
N LEU A 43 5.62 14.40 -12.87
CA LEU A 43 5.48 12.98 -13.19
C LEU A 43 6.51 12.14 -12.43
N GLN A 44 7.74 12.63 -12.32
CA GLN A 44 8.79 11.97 -11.54
C GLN A 44 8.40 11.86 -10.05
N ALA A 45 7.83 12.90 -9.44
CA ALA A 45 7.32 12.81 -8.07
C ALA A 45 6.27 11.71 -7.88
N LEU A 46 5.34 11.56 -8.84
CA LEU A 46 4.35 10.47 -8.83
C LEU A 46 4.99 9.10 -8.99
N VAL A 47 6.03 8.99 -9.83
CA VAL A 47 6.81 7.77 -9.98
C VAL A 47 7.42 7.35 -8.65
N ASP A 48 8.11 8.26 -7.96
CA ASP A 48 8.77 7.99 -6.69
C ASP A 48 7.77 7.57 -5.61
N GLU A 49 6.58 8.18 -5.58
CA GLU A 49 5.50 7.80 -4.68
C GLU A 49 4.99 6.38 -4.95
N TYR A 50 4.71 6.04 -6.21
CA TYR A 50 4.25 4.69 -6.58
C TYR A 50 5.31 3.61 -6.36
N GLU A 51 6.59 3.89 -6.62
CA GLU A 51 7.67 2.94 -6.35
C GLU A 51 7.85 2.72 -4.83
N SER A 52 7.72 3.78 -4.04
CA SER A 52 7.77 3.71 -2.58
C SER A 52 6.60 2.90 -2.02
N GLU A 53 5.37 3.13 -2.51
CA GLU A 53 4.20 2.36 -2.08
C GLU A 53 4.29 0.89 -2.52
N ALA A 54 4.79 0.62 -3.73
CA ALA A 54 5.01 -0.74 -4.21
C ALA A 54 6.04 -1.48 -3.35
N ALA A 55 7.12 -0.81 -2.97
CA ALA A 55 8.14 -1.37 -2.09
C ALA A 55 7.57 -1.67 -0.69
N ARG A 56 6.74 -0.79 -0.14
CA ARG A 56 6.06 -1.02 1.14
C ARG A 56 5.10 -2.21 1.07
N ALA A 57 4.26 -2.27 0.03
CA ALA A 57 3.34 -3.38 -0.19
C ALA A 57 4.10 -4.71 -0.36
N LYS A 58 5.31 -4.69 -0.94
CA LYS A 58 6.16 -5.88 -1.03
C LYS A 58 6.76 -6.27 0.33
N LEU A 59 7.17 -5.30 1.13
CA LEU A 59 7.78 -5.51 2.45
C LEU A 59 6.77 -6.00 3.50
N GLU A 60 5.51 -5.62 3.39
CA GLU A 60 4.39 -6.13 4.21
C GLU A 60 4.12 -7.63 3.97
N ILE A 61 4.48 -8.16 2.80
CA ILE A 61 4.41 -9.61 2.50
C ILE A 61 5.49 -10.38 3.27
N GLU A 62 6.65 -9.76 3.46
CA GLU A 62 7.85 -10.35 4.07
C GLU A 62 7.84 -10.21 5.60
N GLN A 63 7.25 -9.13 6.11
CA GLN A 63 6.91 -8.96 7.51
C GLN A 63 5.40 -9.00 7.68
N PRO A 64 4.79 -10.16 8.03
CA PRO A 64 3.41 -10.17 8.47
C PRO A 64 3.36 -9.32 9.73
N ALA A 65 2.91 -8.07 9.62
CA ALA A 65 2.73 -7.19 10.75
C ALA A 65 1.92 -7.95 11.82
N ALA A 66 2.43 -7.94 13.03
CA ALA A 66 1.67 -8.31 14.22
C ALA A 66 0.31 -7.60 14.17
N PRO A 67 -0.78 -8.23 14.67
CA PRO A 67 -2.13 -7.71 14.52
C PRO A 67 -2.17 -6.24 14.95
N GLN A 68 -2.34 -5.34 13.99
CA GLN A 68 -2.67 -3.97 14.31
C GLN A 68 -4.12 -4.01 14.74
N GLU A 69 -4.34 -4.21 16.04
CA GLU A 69 -5.62 -3.97 16.66
C GLU A 69 -5.97 -2.50 16.40
N PRO A 70 -7.04 -2.22 15.64
CA PRO A 70 -7.53 -0.85 15.56
C PRO A 70 -7.98 -0.45 16.96
N ALA A 71 -7.36 0.61 17.46
CA ALA A 71 -7.81 1.34 18.63
C ALA A 71 -9.22 1.90 18.39
N TYR A 72 -10.24 1.06 18.60
CA TYR A 72 -11.59 1.52 18.86
C TYR A 72 -11.67 1.81 20.34
N ALA A 73 -11.54 3.08 20.69
CA ALA A 73 -12.13 3.59 21.90
C ALA A 73 -13.65 3.39 21.79
N ASP A 74 -14.21 2.40 22.46
CA ASP A 74 -15.63 2.37 22.79
C ASP A 74 -15.74 2.17 24.30
N GLY A 75 -15.97 3.29 24.98
CA GLY A 75 -16.28 3.29 26.39
C GLY A 75 -17.61 2.59 26.61
N ILE A 76 -17.59 1.43 27.25
CA ILE A 76 -18.75 0.93 27.98
C ILE A 76 -18.39 1.01 29.46
N ALA A 77 -18.84 2.12 30.07
CA ALA A 77 -18.87 2.29 31.51
C ALA A 77 -19.62 1.12 32.16
N GLU A 78 -19.03 0.65 33.25
CA GLU A 78 -19.60 -0.33 34.16
C GLU A 78 -21.02 0.06 34.58
N HIS A 79 -21.99 -0.80 34.29
CA HIS A 79 -23.23 -0.89 35.08
C HIS A 79 -23.48 -2.34 35.44
N ARG A 80 -22.74 -2.83 36.43
CA ARG A 80 -23.11 -4.02 37.18
C ARG A 80 -22.55 -4.01 38.60
N SER A 81 -23.36 -3.56 39.54
CA SER A 81 -23.44 -4.18 40.86
C SER A 81 -24.84 -3.91 41.41
N GLY A 82 -25.54 -4.99 41.72
CA GLY A 82 -26.73 -4.97 42.57
C GLY A 82 -26.36 -5.06 44.03
#